data_AF-R9J8A0-F1
#
_entry.id   AF-R9J8A0-F1
#
_cell.length_a   1.000
_cell.length_b   1.000
_cell.length_c   1.000
_cell.angle_alpha   90.00
_cell.angle_beta   90.00
_cell.angle_gamma   90.00
#
_symmetry.space_group_name_H-M   'P 1'
#
loop_
_entity.id
_entity.type
_entity.pdbx_description
1 polymer ?
#
loop_
_entity_poly.entity_id
_entity_poly.type
_entity_poly.pdbx_seq_one_letter_code
_entity_poly.pdbx_strand_id
1 'polypeptide(L)'
;MKRKHKIYLGMTIFLLTIYIGLLAILCVSEYSDSTATIRSFKDAFWYSLVTLTTVGYGDLTPVTPLGQAVGVVFLLMSAGIMMTLFGAAVSFVTSEGLPLFLLGFQRHKSWYYFADCGVESSTLAANIHREEPDTVIIFGEKRDEQTEFPDYPCLFINASPARIVAHKKNIGPACKIFLMKENDIGANTRAVDLHTLPVEVYARTTNGQDYLSGNIYFFHSYDCCARQYWHSKPLCSAETTIVIIGFGNYGHCILERAILTNIIAIDQHVAYHIFGGAAEFLAVHSHLHEAFSLGNVSETTDSLIFHEELWESNHALMSQADRIIICPDNEPEGWNIYWRLNSYYQVRGKIHLHSNRRTPGVTYFGTNEEIYTPNQIMRTALNKAAITINEIFCKAVSYPTKTWEELDAFHRESKIAAADHILMKIRVLLKDETITELTPEITQKAYLEYCRTKQSKEVHDMYRQLDHTRWLRFYTYYNWRYGPARNDIARQHPMLCPYENLTPEQKRERDAAWELLGSIAQELK
;
A
#
# COMPACT_ATOMS: atom_id res chain seq x y z
N MET A 1 -1.50 -2.68 27.24
CA MET A 1 -0.23 -2.13 27.79
C MET A 1 -0.24 -1.81 29.29
N LYS A 2 -1.24 -1.09 29.84
CA LYS A 2 -1.27 -0.68 31.26
C LYS A 2 -1.16 -1.82 32.30
N ARG A 3 -1.63 -3.04 31.98
CA ARG A 3 -1.57 -4.21 32.88
C ARG A 3 -0.17 -4.82 33.00
N LYS A 4 0.59 -4.95 31.90
CA LYS A 4 1.97 -5.47 31.91
C LYS A 4 2.90 -4.54 32.69
N HIS A 5 2.76 -3.22 32.50
CA HIS A 5 3.59 -2.22 33.20
C HIS A 5 3.39 -2.23 34.72
N LYS A 6 2.14 -2.43 35.19
CA LYS A 6 1.83 -2.59 36.63
C LYS A 6 2.45 -3.86 37.24
N ILE A 7 2.51 -4.96 36.48
CA ILE A 7 3.12 -6.22 36.94
C ILE A 7 4.64 -6.07 37.05
N TYR A 8 5.30 -5.50 36.04
CA TYR A 8 6.74 -5.23 36.10
C TYR A 8 7.10 -4.29 37.26
N LEU A 9 6.34 -3.20 37.45
CA LEU A 9 6.55 -2.28 38.56
C LEU A 9 6.41 -2.99 39.92
N GLY A 10 5.41 -3.85 40.08
CA GLY A 10 5.23 -4.65 41.29
C GLY A 10 6.39 -5.61 41.56
N MET A 11 6.88 -6.31 40.54
CA MET A 11 8.05 -7.18 40.64
C MET A 11 9.31 -6.40 41.01
N THR A 12 9.54 -5.23 40.41
CA THR A 12 10.72 -4.40 40.72
C THR A 12 10.72 -3.92 42.17
N ILE A 13 9.57 -3.49 42.69
CA ILE A 13 9.43 -3.07 44.10
C ILE A 13 9.65 -4.25 45.05
N PHE A 14 9.15 -5.44 44.70
CA PHE A 14 9.34 -6.66 45.48
C PHE A 14 10.81 -7.09 45.54
N LEU A 15 11.53 -7.06 44.41
CA LEU A 15 12.95 -7.39 44.39
C LEU A 15 13.79 -6.35 45.16
N LEU A 16 13.44 -5.07 45.05
CA LEU A 16 14.13 -3.99 45.78
C LEU A 16 13.94 -4.12 47.30
N THR A 17 12.75 -4.50 47.75
CA THR A 17 12.47 -4.74 49.18
C THR A 17 13.21 -5.96 49.72
N ILE A 18 13.31 -7.05 48.95
CA ILE A 18 14.16 -8.21 49.29
C ILE A 18 15.64 -7.79 49.38
N TYR A 19 16.13 -7.02 48.41
CA TYR A 19 17.52 -6.55 48.39
C TYR A 19 17.86 -5.70 49.64
N ILE A 20 17.01 -4.73 49.98
CA ILE A 20 17.19 -3.91 51.19
C ILE A 20 17.08 -4.76 52.46
N GLY A 21 16.18 -5.74 52.48
CA GLY A 21 16.05 -6.70 53.58
C GLY A 21 17.32 -7.53 53.79
N LEU A 22 17.93 -8.04 52.72
CA LEU A 22 19.20 -8.79 52.78
C LEU A 22 20.35 -7.92 53.28
N LEU A 23 20.42 -6.65 52.86
CA LEU A 23 21.42 -5.69 53.37
C LEU A 23 21.23 -5.40 54.86
N ALA A 24 19.99 -5.25 55.32
CA ALA A 24 19.69 -5.04 56.73
C ALA A 24 20.05 -6.28 57.57
N ILE A 25 19.71 -7.48 57.10
CA ILE A 25 20.07 -8.74 57.76
C ILE A 25 21.59 -8.88 57.84
N LEU A 26 22.31 -8.62 56.74
CA LEU A 26 23.77 -8.65 56.70
C LEU A 26 24.36 -7.66 57.72
N CYS A 27 23.91 -6.40 57.72
CA CYS A 27 24.41 -5.38 58.63
C CYS A 27 24.13 -5.69 60.11
N VAL A 28 22.94 -6.18 60.45
CA VAL A 28 22.57 -6.52 61.84
C VAL A 28 23.29 -7.79 62.32
N SER A 29 23.44 -8.78 61.44
CA SER A 29 24.16 -10.01 61.77
C SER A 29 25.63 -9.74 62.08
N GLU A 30 26.30 -8.95 61.23
CA GLU A 30 27.72 -8.63 61.38
C GLU A 30 27.98 -7.63 62.51
N TYR A 31 27.02 -6.76 62.87
CA TYR A 31 27.16 -5.88 64.04
C TYR A 31 27.30 -6.65 65.36
N SER A 32 26.80 -7.88 65.41
CA SER A 32 26.80 -8.73 66.62
C SER A 32 28.17 -9.35 66.93
N ASP A 33 29.12 -9.33 65.97
CA ASP A 33 30.45 -9.91 66.14
C ASP A 33 31.52 -8.81 66.26
N SER A 34 32.46 -8.96 67.19
CA SER A 34 33.57 -8.02 67.39
C SER A 34 34.67 -8.16 66.34
N THR A 35 34.68 -9.25 65.56
CA THR A 35 35.67 -9.52 64.50
C THR A 35 35.20 -9.12 63.10
N ALA A 36 33.95 -8.71 62.93
CA ALA A 36 33.39 -8.33 61.64
C ALA A 36 33.96 -7.01 61.09
N THR A 37 34.23 -6.99 59.78
CA THR A 37 34.65 -5.81 59.02
C THR A 37 33.47 -4.98 58.49
N ILE A 38 32.28 -5.57 58.36
CA ILE A 38 31.06 -4.88 57.92
C ILE A 38 30.40 -4.24 59.16
N ARG A 39 30.50 -2.90 59.30
CA ARG A 39 30.01 -2.17 60.50
C ARG A 39 28.88 -1.20 60.24
N SER A 40 28.68 -0.82 58.98
CA SER A 40 27.63 0.10 58.58
C SER A 40 26.85 -0.41 57.38
N PHE A 41 25.66 0.17 57.17
CA PHE A 41 24.86 -0.13 55.98
C PHE A 41 25.61 0.19 54.67
N LYS A 42 26.52 1.18 54.69
CA LYS A 42 27.37 1.51 53.53
C LYS A 42 28.35 0.39 53.21
N ASP A 43 28.91 -0.25 54.24
CA ASP A 43 29.84 -1.37 54.09
C ASP A 43 29.11 -2.61 53.56
N ALA A 44 27.90 -2.88 54.07
CA ALA A 44 27.05 -3.96 53.57
C ALA A 44 26.66 -3.74 52.09
N PHE A 45 26.36 -2.50 51.70
CA PHE A 45 26.07 -2.13 50.32
C PHE A 45 27.31 -2.23 49.40
N TRP A 46 28.50 -1.86 49.90
CA TRP A 46 29.75 -2.03 49.16
C TRP A 46 30.07 -3.51 48.92
N TYR A 47 29.96 -4.33 49.97
CA TYR A 47 30.13 -5.78 49.87
C TYR A 47 29.17 -6.41 48.86
N SER A 48 27.88 -6.05 48.91
CA SER A 48 26.89 -6.59 47.97
C SER A 48 27.20 -6.17 46.54
N LEU A 49 27.60 -4.91 46.29
CA LEU A 49 27.94 -4.43 44.95
C LEU A 49 29.15 -5.17 44.36
N VAL A 50 30.22 -5.33 45.14
CA VAL A 50 31.45 -6.02 44.74
C VAL A 50 31.20 -7.51 44.49
N THR A 51 30.33 -8.13 45.29
CA THR A 51 29.95 -9.54 45.14
C THR A 51 29.02 -9.75 43.93
N LEU A 52 28.03 -8.87 43.75
CA LEU A 52 27.07 -8.91 42.63
C LEU A 52 27.73 -8.65 41.27
N THR A 53 28.78 -7.82 41.24
CA THR A 53 29.58 -7.57 40.04
C THR A 53 30.67 -8.60 39.82
N THR A 54 30.79 -9.61 40.70
CA THR A 54 31.80 -10.69 40.64
C THR A 54 33.26 -10.20 40.72
N VAL A 55 33.49 -8.99 41.24
CA VAL A 55 34.84 -8.39 41.38
C VAL A 55 35.58 -9.00 42.58
N GLY A 56 34.95 -9.06 43.75
CA GLY A 56 35.47 -9.76 44.93
C GLY A 56 36.80 -9.22 45.49
N TYR A 57 36.88 -7.94 45.88
CA TYR A 57 38.10 -7.34 46.45
C TYR A 57 38.60 -8.03 47.73
N GLY A 58 37.71 -8.65 48.52
CA GLY A 58 38.05 -9.31 49.78
C GLY A 58 38.36 -8.37 50.95
N ASP A 59 38.10 -7.07 50.78
CA ASP A 59 38.24 -6.02 51.79
C ASP A 59 37.17 -6.10 52.89
N LEU A 60 35.96 -6.48 52.51
CA LEU A 60 34.84 -6.76 53.41
C LEU A 60 34.36 -8.20 53.19
N THR A 61 34.22 -8.98 54.26
CA THR A 61 33.68 -10.34 54.19
C THR A 61 32.78 -10.63 55.39
N PRO A 62 31.66 -11.34 55.20
CA PRO A 62 30.82 -11.74 56.32
C PRO A 62 31.50 -12.86 57.11
N VAL A 63 31.62 -12.67 58.41
CA VAL A 63 32.22 -13.68 59.31
C VAL A 63 31.16 -14.49 60.04
N THR A 64 29.93 -13.97 60.16
CA THR A 64 28.86 -14.65 60.90
C THR A 64 28.19 -15.74 60.06
N PRO A 65 27.68 -16.83 60.67
CA PRO A 65 26.97 -17.88 59.93
C PRO A 65 25.76 -17.36 59.13
N LEU A 66 25.04 -16.37 59.67
CA LEU A 66 23.91 -15.74 59.00
C LEU A 66 24.37 -14.80 57.87
N GLY A 67 25.44 -14.03 58.10
CA GLY A 67 26.06 -13.19 57.06
C GLY A 67 26.62 -14.01 55.89
N GLN A 68 27.23 -15.17 56.17
CA GLN A 68 27.70 -16.11 55.15
C GLN A 68 26.55 -16.68 54.32
N ALA A 69 25.42 -17.03 54.96
CA ALA A 69 24.23 -17.47 54.24
C ALA A 69 23.69 -16.37 53.30
N VAL A 70 23.66 -15.11 53.75
CA VAL A 70 23.31 -13.95 52.90
C VAL A 70 24.33 -13.76 51.77
N GLY A 71 25.62 -13.96 52.04
CA GLY A 71 26.69 -13.94 51.04
C GLY A 71 26.48 -14.98 49.92
N VAL A 72 26.06 -16.20 50.27
CA VAL A 72 25.70 -17.25 49.30
C VAL A 72 24.52 -16.81 48.42
N VAL A 73 23.50 -16.17 49.01
CA VAL A 73 22.36 -15.63 48.25
C VAL A 73 22.82 -14.56 47.25
N PHE A 74 23.68 -13.62 47.68
CA PHE A 74 24.24 -12.62 46.76
C PHE A 74 25.10 -13.24 45.66
N LEU A 75 25.86 -14.29 45.96
CA LEU A 75 26.65 -15.02 44.97
C LEU A 75 25.76 -15.72 43.93
N LEU A 76 24.65 -16.33 44.33
CA LEU A 76 23.71 -16.92 43.37
C LEU A 76 22.99 -15.85 42.53
N MET A 77 22.67 -14.69 43.13
CA MET A 77 22.07 -13.57 42.40
C MET A 77 23.04 -12.93 41.39
N SER A 78 24.35 -12.90 41.70
CA SER A 78 25.36 -12.28 40.82
C SER A 78 25.45 -12.97 39.46
N ALA A 79 25.38 -14.31 39.43
CA ALA A 79 25.39 -15.09 38.20
C ALA A 79 24.21 -14.74 37.28
N GLY A 80 23.00 -14.62 37.84
CA GLY A 80 21.81 -14.24 37.07
C GLY A 80 21.86 -12.80 36.56
N ILE A 81 22.29 -11.85 37.40
CA ILE A 81 22.37 -10.43 37.05
C ILE A 81 23.45 -10.20 35.98
N MET A 82 24.64 -10.78 36.13
CA MET A 82 25.71 -10.62 35.14
C MET A 82 25.33 -11.22 33.78
N MET A 83 24.74 -12.42 33.76
CA MET A 83 24.28 -13.08 32.53
C MET A 83 23.22 -12.24 31.80
N THR A 84 22.26 -11.68 32.54
CA THR A 84 21.19 -10.85 31.96
C THR A 84 21.72 -9.49 31.47
N LEU A 85 22.60 -8.83 32.21
CA LEU A 85 23.24 -7.57 31.78
C LEU A 85 24.09 -7.79 30.54
N PHE A 86 24.91 -8.85 30.51
CA PHE A 86 25.70 -9.20 29.34
C PHE A 86 24.82 -9.51 28.13
N GLY A 87 23.77 -10.32 28.32
CA GLY A 87 22.78 -10.62 27.29
C GLY A 87 22.09 -9.35 26.75
N ALA A 88 21.70 -8.42 27.63
CA ALA A 88 21.11 -7.14 27.23
C ALA A 88 22.09 -6.26 26.46
N ALA A 89 23.36 -6.19 26.87
CA ALA A 89 24.40 -5.44 26.18
C ALA A 89 24.66 -6.01 24.77
N VAL A 90 24.82 -7.33 24.65
CA VAL A 90 24.97 -8.01 23.36
C VAL A 90 23.74 -7.81 22.48
N SER A 91 22.53 -7.94 23.05
CA SER A 91 21.28 -7.69 22.33
C SER A 91 21.24 -6.26 21.79
N PHE A 92 21.55 -5.25 22.61
CA PHE A 92 21.55 -3.85 22.17
C PHE A 92 22.57 -3.58 21.05
N VAL A 93 23.79 -4.08 21.21
CA VAL A 93 24.85 -3.93 20.20
C VAL A 93 24.43 -4.56 18.87
N THR A 94 23.80 -5.74 18.90
CA THR A 94 23.40 -6.46 17.69
C THR A 94 22.11 -5.92 17.06
N SER A 95 21.13 -5.48 17.84
CA SER A 95 19.81 -5.06 17.32
C SER A 95 19.69 -3.56 17.01
N GLU A 96 20.51 -2.72 17.65
CA GLU A 96 20.45 -1.26 17.49
C GLU A 96 21.83 -0.68 17.18
N GLY A 97 22.83 -0.92 18.02
CA GLY A 97 24.12 -0.23 17.97
C GLY A 97 24.87 -0.41 16.65
N LEU A 98 25.21 -1.65 16.31
CA LEU A 98 25.95 -1.98 15.08
C LEU A 98 25.15 -1.63 13.81
N PRO A 99 23.85 -1.98 13.67
CA PRO A 99 23.09 -1.60 12.48
C PRO A 99 22.96 -0.08 12.26
N LEU A 100 22.74 0.71 13.32
CA LEU A 100 22.69 2.17 13.22
C LEU A 100 24.05 2.78 12.86
N PHE A 101 25.14 2.19 13.36
CA PHE A 101 26.49 2.58 12.99
C PHE A 101 26.77 2.30 11.50
N LEU A 102 26.39 1.12 11.00
CA LEU A 102 26.51 0.76 9.57
C LEU A 102 25.67 1.71 8.68
N LEU A 103 24.44 2.03 9.09
CA LEU A 103 23.62 3.04 8.42
C LEU A 103 24.33 4.40 8.32
N GLY A 104 25.11 4.77 9.34
CA GLY A 104 25.88 6.00 9.36
C GLY A 104 26.81 6.19 8.16
N PHE A 105 27.34 5.10 7.59
CA PHE A 105 28.20 5.14 6.39
C PHE A 105 27.41 5.18 5.07
N GLN A 106 26.15 4.77 5.09
CA GLN A 106 25.31 4.63 3.90
C GLN A 106 24.29 5.78 3.76
N ARG A 107 24.50 6.92 4.42
CA ARG A 107 23.56 8.05 4.42
C ARG A 107 23.27 8.62 3.02
N HIS A 108 24.24 8.57 2.11
CA HIS A 108 24.09 9.09 0.75
C HIS A 108 23.10 8.31 -0.12
N LYS A 109 22.80 7.05 0.25
CA LYS A 109 21.86 6.18 -0.48
C LYS A 109 20.41 6.45 -0.11
N SER A 110 19.47 6.02 -0.97
CA SER A 110 18.04 5.99 -0.65
C SER A 110 17.76 4.91 0.41
N TRP A 111 17.00 5.26 1.44
CA TRP A 111 16.65 4.35 2.53
C TRP A 111 15.17 4.00 2.47
N TYR A 112 14.87 2.70 2.53
CA TYR A 112 13.52 2.17 2.53
C TYR A 112 13.31 1.39 3.83
N TYR A 113 12.46 1.92 4.70
CA TYR A 113 12.13 1.33 5.99
C TYR A 113 10.78 0.61 5.93
N PHE A 114 10.75 -0.65 6.32
CA PHE A 114 9.56 -1.47 6.47
C PHE A 114 9.33 -1.73 7.96
N ALA A 115 8.13 -1.45 8.48
CA ALA A 115 7.86 -1.67 9.89
C ALA A 115 7.87 -3.17 10.27
N ASP A 116 7.47 -4.04 9.34
CA ASP A 116 7.43 -5.49 9.49
C ASP A 116 8.25 -6.19 8.40
N CYS A 117 8.58 -7.47 8.63
CA CYS A 117 9.21 -8.35 7.63
C CYS A 117 8.22 -9.42 7.14
N GLY A 118 7.02 -9.01 6.70
CA GLY A 118 5.99 -9.86 6.10
C GLY A 118 6.28 -10.23 4.64
N VAL A 119 5.45 -11.09 4.04
CA VAL A 119 5.62 -11.52 2.64
C VAL A 119 5.52 -10.32 1.69
N GLU A 120 4.56 -9.43 1.93
CA GLU A 120 4.31 -8.21 1.16
C GLU A 120 5.48 -7.23 1.27
N SER A 121 5.96 -6.97 2.50
CA SER A 121 7.13 -6.13 2.77
C SER A 121 8.38 -6.68 2.08
N SER A 122 8.64 -7.99 2.21
CA SER A 122 9.78 -8.63 1.56
C SER A 122 9.69 -8.61 0.04
N THR A 123 8.49 -8.73 -0.53
CA THR A 123 8.28 -8.68 -1.99
C THR A 123 8.52 -7.27 -2.53
N LEU A 124 7.97 -6.24 -1.87
CA LEU A 124 8.21 -4.84 -2.25
C LEU A 124 9.70 -4.48 -2.14
N ALA A 125 10.34 -4.87 -1.04
CA ALA A 125 11.77 -4.66 -0.85
C ALA A 125 12.63 -5.35 -1.93
N ALA A 126 12.28 -6.57 -2.34
CA ALA A 126 12.96 -7.28 -3.42
C ALA A 126 12.83 -6.53 -4.75
N ASN A 127 11.62 -6.04 -5.07
CA ASN A 127 11.37 -5.27 -6.28
C ASN A 127 12.09 -3.91 -6.26
N ILE A 128 12.08 -3.19 -5.14
CA ILE A 128 12.87 -1.95 -4.97
C ILE A 128 14.35 -2.23 -5.22
N HIS A 129 14.92 -3.28 -4.62
CA HIS A 129 16.33 -3.60 -4.81
C HIS A 129 16.67 -3.98 -6.26
N ARG A 130 15.74 -4.63 -6.97
CA ARG A 130 15.90 -4.97 -8.38
C ARG A 130 15.91 -3.73 -9.28
N GLU A 131 15.04 -2.76 -9.02
CA GLU A 131 14.94 -1.51 -9.78
C GLU A 131 16.05 -0.52 -9.40
N GLU A 132 16.40 -0.44 -8.11
CA GLU A 132 17.44 0.42 -7.54
C GLU A 132 18.43 -0.42 -6.69
N PRO A 133 19.47 -1.01 -7.29
CA PRO A 133 20.44 -1.83 -6.57
C PRO A 133 21.24 -1.06 -5.50
N ASP A 134 21.41 0.26 -5.68
CA ASP A 134 22.16 1.12 -4.76
C ASP A 134 21.28 1.71 -3.64
N THR A 135 20.53 0.85 -2.96
CA THR A 135 19.57 1.23 -1.91
C THR A 135 19.85 0.51 -0.59
N VAL A 136 19.28 1.04 0.49
CA VAL A 136 19.36 0.42 1.82
C VAL A 136 17.96 0.00 2.25
N ILE A 137 17.74 -1.30 2.37
CA ILE A 137 16.51 -1.88 2.90
C ILE A 137 16.65 -2.09 4.40
N ILE A 138 15.69 -1.59 5.17
CA ILE A 138 15.66 -1.64 6.62
C ILE A 138 14.34 -2.26 7.09
N PHE A 139 14.40 -3.29 7.93
CA PHE A 139 13.24 -3.89 8.59
C PHE A 139 13.22 -3.54 10.07
N GLY A 140 12.06 -3.08 10.56
CA GLY A 140 11.84 -2.72 11.96
C GLY A 140 11.77 -3.94 12.89
N GLU A 141 11.18 -5.03 12.41
CA GLU A 141 11.03 -6.28 13.13
C GLU A 141 11.86 -7.37 12.48
N LYS A 142 12.50 -8.20 13.31
CA LYS A 142 13.16 -9.42 12.84
C LYS A 142 12.10 -10.51 12.69
N ARG A 143 12.11 -11.21 11.56
CA ARG A 143 11.22 -12.36 11.30
C ARG A 143 11.57 -13.52 12.24
N ASP A 144 10.59 -14.31 12.66
CA ASP A 144 10.83 -15.58 13.37
C ASP A 144 11.72 -16.50 12.52
N GLU A 145 12.54 -17.32 13.19
CA GLU A 145 13.69 -18.08 12.66
C GLU A 145 13.39 -19.05 11.49
N GLN A 146 12.14 -19.18 11.04
CA GLN A 146 11.69 -20.18 10.06
C GLN A 146 11.58 -19.70 8.60
N THR A 147 12.09 -18.51 8.25
CA THR A 147 11.99 -18.01 6.87
C THR A 147 13.37 -17.72 6.28
N GLU A 148 13.59 -18.17 5.04
CA GLU A 148 14.80 -17.93 4.25
C GLU A 148 15.20 -16.45 4.31
N PHE A 149 16.50 -16.19 4.53
CA PHE A 149 17.02 -14.84 4.50
C PHE A 149 16.73 -14.22 3.13
N PRO A 150 16.37 -12.92 3.04
CA PRO A 150 16.17 -12.28 1.76
C PRO A 150 17.44 -12.39 0.90
N ASP A 151 17.30 -12.68 -0.39
CA ASP A 151 18.41 -12.76 -1.35
C ASP A 151 19.08 -11.41 -1.66
N TYR A 152 18.72 -10.35 -0.92
CA TYR A 152 19.22 -9.00 -1.08
C TYR A 152 19.73 -8.43 0.26
N PRO A 153 20.72 -7.52 0.23
CA PRO A 153 21.28 -6.93 1.43
C PRO A 153 20.22 -6.10 2.19
N CYS A 154 19.97 -6.45 3.44
CA CYS A 154 19.04 -5.74 4.32
C CYS A 154 19.57 -5.62 5.76
N LEU A 155 19.06 -4.64 6.48
CA LEU A 155 19.37 -4.41 7.89
C LEU A 155 18.12 -4.60 8.75
N PHE A 156 18.25 -5.31 9.87
CA PHE A 156 17.21 -5.40 10.88
C PHE A 156 17.54 -4.46 12.02
N ILE A 157 16.65 -3.49 12.28
CA ILE A 157 16.90 -2.44 13.25
C ILE A 157 15.70 -2.29 14.17
N ASN A 158 15.91 -2.65 15.44
CA ASN A 158 14.88 -2.51 16.46
C ASN A 158 14.85 -1.08 17.02
N ALA A 159 14.59 -0.09 16.17
CA ALA A 159 14.46 1.31 16.56
C ALA A 159 13.17 1.92 15.99
N SER A 160 12.73 3.02 16.61
CA SER A 160 11.58 3.77 16.09
C SER A 160 11.91 4.40 14.73
N PRO A 161 10.92 4.56 13.83
CA PRO A 161 11.13 5.20 12.54
C PRO A 161 11.74 6.61 12.68
N ALA A 162 11.29 7.38 13.68
CA ALA A 162 11.84 8.71 13.99
C ALA A 162 13.36 8.67 14.27
N ARG A 163 13.86 7.67 15.02
CA ARG A 163 15.30 7.53 15.30
C ARG A 163 16.10 7.20 14.04
N ILE A 164 15.54 6.40 13.14
CA ILE A 164 16.17 6.01 11.87
C ILE A 164 16.22 7.23 10.94
N VAL A 165 15.12 7.94 10.77
CA VAL A 165 15.05 9.17 9.97
C VAL A 165 16.04 10.22 10.49
N ALA A 166 16.11 10.43 11.82
CA ALA A 166 17.06 11.34 12.43
C ALA A 166 18.53 10.94 12.17
N HIS A 167 18.84 9.65 12.11
CA HIS A 167 20.19 9.15 11.82
C HIS A 167 20.68 9.50 10.42
N LYS A 168 19.77 9.78 9.49
CA LYS A 168 20.10 10.18 8.12
C LYS A 168 20.68 11.59 8.03
N LYS A 169 20.38 12.47 9.01
CA LYS A 169 20.87 13.85 9.09
C LYS A 169 20.63 14.69 7.82
N ASN A 170 19.55 14.40 7.09
CA ASN A 170 19.21 15.03 5.80
C ASN A 170 20.33 14.97 4.75
N ILE A 171 21.15 13.92 4.79
CA ILE A 171 22.16 13.64 3.76
C ILE A 171 21.56 12.65 2.76
N GLY A 172 21.66 12.96 1.46
CA GLY A 172 21.13 12.12 0.38
C GLY A 172 19.60 12.18 0.21
N PRO A 173 19.04 11.30 -0.65
CA PRO A 173 17.59 11.23 -0.91
C PRO A 173 16.81 10.87 0.36
N ALA A 174 15.62 11.43 0.58
CA ALA A 174 14.83 11.18 1.79
C ALA A 174 14.56 9.68 2.04
N CYS A 175 14.48 9.31 3.32
CA CYS A 175 14.04 7.97 3.72
C CYS A 175 12.56 7.82 3.38
N LYS A 176 12.12 6.65 2.92
CA LYS A 176 10.70 6.30 2.73
C LYS A 176 10.29 5.22 3.73
N ILE A 177 9.09 5.31 4.27
CA ILE A 177 8.57 4.39 5.30
C ILE A 177 7.38 3.60 4.72
N PHE A 178 7.33 2.31 4.99
CA PHE A 178 6.28 1.39 4.52
C PHE A 178 5.66 0.64 5.70
N LEU A 179 4.33 0.71 5.76
CA LEU A 179 3.48 -0.06 6.66
C LEU A 179 2.63 -1.01 5.81
N MET A 180 3.04 -2.26 5.70
CA MET A 180 2.49 -3.20 4.71
C MET A 180 1.42 -4.12 5.29
N LYS A 181 1.37 -4.27 6.61
CA LYS A 181 0.25 -4.93 7.30
C LYS A 181 -1.04 -4.12 7.12
N GLU A 182 -2.14 -4.83 7.05
CA GLU A 182 -3.44 -4.21 6.86
C GLU A 182 -3.85 -3.39 8.08
N ASN A 183 -4.26 -2.13 7.87
CA ASN A 183 -4.72 -1.22 8.92
C ASN A 183 -3.68 -0.99 10.04
N ASP A 184 -2.39 -1.07 9.70
CA ASP A 184 -1.26 -1.06 10.63
C ASP A 184 -1.12 0.27 11.40
N ILE A 185 -1.55 1.41 10.84
CA ILE A 185 -1.48 2.71 11.54
C ILE A 185 -2.25 2.70 12.86
N GLY A 186 -3.40 1.99 12.94
CA GLY A 186 -4.21 1.92 14.14
C GLY A 186 -3.71 0.91 15.19
N ALA A 187 -2.91 -0.06 14.77
CA ALA A 187 -2.49 -1.21 15.59
C ALA A 187 -0.99 -1.19 15.95
N ASN A 188 -0.14 -0.59 15.12
CA ASN A 188 1.30 -0.65 15.24
C ASN A 188 1.82 0.39 16.23
N THR A 189 2.48 -0.08 17.29
CA THR A 189 3.13 0.80 18.28
C THR A 189 4.25 1.66 17.69
N ARG A 190 4.76 1.34 16.50
CA ARG A 190 5.79 2.10 15.77
C ARG A 190 5.21 3.18 14.88
N ALA A 191 3.89 3.21 14.67
CA ALA A 191 3.21 4.19 13.82
C ALA A 191 2.90 5.53 14.53
N VAL A 192 3.48 5.76 15.72
CA VAL A 192 3.27 6.98 16.51
C VAL A 192 3.97 8.16 15.84
N ASP A 193 3.25 9.28 15.69
CA ASP A 193 3.73 10.56 15.17
C ASP A 193 4.39 10.52 13.78
N LEU A 194 4.11 9.48 12.97
CA LEU A 194 4.63 9.37 11.61
C LEU A 194 4.25 10.56 10.72
N HIS A 195 3.10 11.18 10.98
CA HIS A 195 2.62 12.37 10.28
C HIS A 195 3.47 13.62 10.51
N THR A 196 4.34 13.62 11.54
CA THR A 196 5.23 14.75 11.87
C THR A 196 6.60 14.65 11.20
N LEU A 197 6.94 13.47 10.65
CA LEU A 197 8.25 13.23 10.09
C LEU A 197 8.37 13.85 8.68
N PRO A 198 9.53 14.42 8.30
CA PRO A 198 9.74 15.02 6.98
C PRO A 198 10.06 13.95 5.92
N VAL A 199 9.27 12.89 5.88
CA VAL A 199 9.46 11.73 4.99
C VAL A 199 8.12 11.20 4.51
N GLU A 200 8.11 10.59 3.33
CA GLU A 200 6.94 9.92 2.78
C GLU A 200 6.69 8.59 3.50
N VAL A 201 5.45 8.37 3.88
CA VAL A 201 4.98 7.17 4.57
C VAL A 201 3.89 6.53 3.71
N TYR A 202 4.07 5.27 3.32
CA TYR A 202 3.11 4.49 2.56
C TYR A 202 2.47 3.45 3.46
N ALA A 203 1.14 3.45 3.55
CA ALA A 203 0.40 2.57 4.44
C ALA A 203 -0.68 1.80 3.71
N ARG A 204 -0.72 0.48 3.92
CA ARG A 204 -1.77 -0.38 3.40
C ARG A 204 -3.04 -0.20 4.22
N THR A 205 -4.16 0.01 3.54
CA THR A 205 -5.48 0.05 4.19
C THR A 205 -6.54 -0.67 3.35
N THR A 206 -7.60 -1.11 4.02
CA THR A 206 -8.82 -1.62 3.38
C THR A 206 -10.02 -0.70 3.60
N ASN A 207 -9.88 0.28 4.50
CA ASN A 207 -10.93 1.24 4.84
C ASN A 207 -10.37 2.68 4.79
N GLY A 208 -11.14 3.61 4.25
CA GLY A 208 -10.87 5.05 4.37
C GLY A 208 -10.18 5.71 3.17
N GLN A 209 -10.24 7.04 3.13
CA GLN A 209 -9.74 7.89 2.04
C GLN A 209 -8.21 7.85 1.93
N ASP A 210 -7.69 8.06 0.71
CA ASP A 210 -6.27 8.03 0.33
C ASP A 210 -5.35 8.99 1.12
N TYR A 211 -5.89 9.82 2.02
CA TYR A 211 -5.14 10.88 2.69
C TYR A 211 -5.66 11.18 4.13
N LEU A 212 -4.88 10.83 5.16
CA LEU A 212 -5.13 11.24 6.56
C LEU A 212 -4.26 12.45 6.98
N SER A 213 -3.08 12.63 6.38
CA SER A 213 -2.15 13.71 6.76
C SER A 213 -1.06 13.93 5.70
N GLY A 214 -0.64 15.19 5.54
CA GLY A 214 0.52 15.72 4.78
C GLY A 214 1.41 14.74 3.98
N ASN A 215 2.06 13.82 4.70
CA ASN A 215 3.13 12.96 4.22
C ASN A 215 2.78 11.45 4.23
N ILE A 216 1.54 11.09 4.59
CA ILE A 216 1.06 9.69 4.63
C ILE A 216 0.16 9.43 3.42
N TYR A 217 0.58 8.47 2.62
CA TYR A 217 -0.09 8.01 1.40
C TYR A 217 -0.66 6.62 1.66
N PHE A 218 -1.96 6.46 1.48
CA PHE A 218 -2.57 5.13 1.54
C PHE A 218 -2.50 4.44 0.18
N PHE A 219 -2.43 3.12 0.23
CA PHE A 219 -2.67 2.30 -0.94
C PHE A 219 -3.53 1.09 -0.57
N HIS A 220 -4.36 0.69 -1.52
CA HIS A 220 -5.21 -0.48 -1.43
C HIS A 220 -4.65 -1.58 -2.31
N SER A 221 -4.32 -2.75 -1.73
CA SER A 221 -3.78 -3.87 -2.51
C SER A 221 -4.74 -4.37 -3.59
N TYR A 222 -6.04 -4.33 -3.31
CA TYR A 222 -7.11 -4.71 -4.24
C TYR A 222 -7.17 -3.76 -5.44
N ASP A 223 -7.04 -2.46 -5.20
CA ASP A 223 -7.00 -1.44 -6.25
C ASP A 223 -5.74 -1.57 -7.11
N CYS A 224 -4.57 -1.73 -6.48
CA CYS A 224 -3.31 -1.97 -7.20
C CYS A 224 -3.40 -3.23 -8.07
N CYS A 225 -4.02 -4.30 -7.57
CA CYS A 225 -4.29 -5.50 -8.35
C CYS A 225 -5.18 -5.22 -9.56
N ALA A 226 -6.31 -4.55 -9.37
CA ALA A 226 -7.24 -4.24 -10.45
C ALA A 226 -6.63 -3.33 -11.52
N ARG A 227 -5.87 -2.31 -11.10
CA ARG A 227 -5.15 -1.40 -11.97
C ARG A 227 -4.11 -2.13 -12.80
N GLN A 228 -3.27 -2.95 -12.15
CA GLN A 228 -2.26 -3.75 -12.83
C GLN A 228 -2.88 -4.78 -13.78
N TYR A 229 -4.02 -5.35 -13.41
CA TYR A 229 -4.76 -6.27 -14.26
C TYR A 229 -5.22 -5.60 -15.56
N TRP A 230 -5.94 -4.47 -15.49
CA TRP A 230 -6.41 -3.77 -16.69
C TRP A 230 -5.28 -3.12 -17.48
N HIS A 231 -4.16 -2.80 -16.85
CA HIS A 231 -2.96 -2.31 -17.55
C HIS A 231 -2.28 -3.44 -18.36
N SER A 232 -2.11 -4.62 -17.76
CA SER A 232 -1.43 -5.76 -18.40
C SER A 232 -2.34 -6.58 -19.33
N LYS A 233 -3.66 -6.55 -19.09
CA LYS A 233 -4.70 -7.21 -19.89
C LYS A 233 -5.82 -6.22 -20.22
N PRO A 234 -5.54 -5.17 -21.02
CA PRO A 234 -6.57 -4.19 -21.38
C PRO A 234 -7.76 -4.81 -22.12
N LEU A 235 -8.86 -4.07 -22.18
CA LEU A 235 -10.00 -4.44 -23.02
C LEU A 235 -9.61 -4.43 -24.51
N CYS A 236 -10.11 -5.41 -25.26
CA CYS A 236 -9.95 -5.53 -26.71
C CYS A 236 -11.27 -5.24 -27.44
N SER A 237 -11.20 -4.84 -28.70
CA SER A 237 -12.39 -4.54 -29.53
C SER A 237 -13.28 -5.76 -29.79
N ALA A 238 -12.71 -6.96 -29.77
CA ALA A 238 -13.44 -8.21 -29.96
C ALA A 238 -14.22 -8.66 -28.71
N GLU A 239 -13.97 -8.05 -27.54
CA GLU A 239 -14.60 -8.45 -26.28
C GLU A 239 -15.85 -7.63 -26.02
N THR A 240 -16.99 -8.32 -25.93
CA THR A 240 -18.31 -7.71 -25.69
C THR A 240 -18.99 -8.29 -24.46
N THR A 241 -18.65 -9.51 -24.05
CA THR A 241 -19.20 -10.18 -22.88
C THR A 241 -18.10 -10.51 -21.88
N ILE A 242 -18.11 -9.83 -20.73
CA ILE A 242 -17.15 -10.04 -19.64
C ILE A 242 -17.89 -10.55 -18.42
N VAL A 243 -17.44 -11.69 -17.88
CA VAL A 243 -17.96 -12.28 -16.65
C VAL A 243 -16.98 -12.02 -15.52
N ILE A 244 -17.47 -11.54 -14.37
CA ILE A 244 -16.72 -11.39 -13.13
C ILE A 244 -17.35 -12.32 -12.09
N ILE A 245 -16.56 -13.26 -11.54
CA ILE A 245 -16.99 -14.21 -10.52
C ILE A 245 -16.24 -13.93 -9.22
N GLY A 246 -16.99 -13.61 -8.16
CA GLY A 246 -16.46 -13.22 -6.86
C GLY A 246 -16.48 -11.71 -6.68
N PHE A 247 -17.60 -11.18 -6.22
CA PHE A 247 -17.80 -9.74 -6.02
C PHE A 247 -17.49 -9.29 -4.58
N GLY A 248 -16.28 -9.62 -4.12
CA GLY A 248 -15.68 -9.10 -2.87
C GLY A 248 -14.85 -7.84 -3.14
N ASN A 249 -13.82 -7.61 -2.33
CA ASN A 249 -12.91 -6.47 -2.49
C ASN A 249 -12.22 -6.46 -3.86
N TYR A 250 -11.72 -7.60 -4.33
CA TYR A 250 -11.10 -7.67 -5.67
C TYR A 250 -12.13 -7.46 -6.78
N GLY A 251 -13.30 -8.09 -6.69
CA GLY A 251 -14.37 -7.93 -7.67
C GLY A 251 -14.85 -6.48 -7.79
N HIS A 252 -15.02 -5.79 -6.66
CA HIS A 252 -15.35 -4.35 -6.63
C HIS A 252 -14.29 -3.52 -7.35
N CYS A 253 -13.01 -3.65 -6.99
CA CYS A 253 -11.94 -2.86 -7.62
C CYS A 253 -11.76 -3.20 -9.11
N ILE A 254 -11.93 -4.46 -9.51
CA ILE A 254 -11.89 -4.87 -10.93
C ILE A 254 -12.99 -4.18 -11.72
N LEU A 255 -14.22 -4.17 -11.20
CA LEU A 255 -15.35 -3.51 -11.84
C LEU A 255 -15.18 -1.99 -11.85
N GLU A 256 -14.74 -1.39 -10.75
CA GLU A 256 -14.44 0.05 -10.67
C GLU A 256 -13.47 0.47 -11.77
N ARG A 257 -12.32 -0.22 -11.87
CA ARG A 257 -11.33 0.11 -12.91
C ARG A 257 -11.89 -0.12 -14.30
N ALA A 258 -12.70 -1.16 -14.51
CA ALA A 258 -13.38 -1.36 -15.79
C ALA A 258 -14.30 -0.19 -16.17
N ILE A 259 -15.12 0.28 -15.22
CA ILE A 259 -16.01 1.45 -15.40
C ILE A 259 -15.21 2.70 -15.77
N LEU A 260 -14.07 2.91 -15.11
CA LEU A 260 -13.28 4.13 -15.25
C LEU A 260 -12.35 4.15 -16.47
N THR A 261 -11.78 3.00 -16.88
CA THR A 261 -10.69 2.96 -17.86
C THR A 261 -11.02 2.23 -19.16
N ASN A 262 -12.01 1.34 -19.20
CA ASN A 262 -12.29 0.52 -20.38
C ASN A 262 -13.17 1.27 -21.40
N ILE A 263 -12.63 2.33 -21.98
CA ILE A 263 -13.30 3.16 -22.99
C ILE A 263 -12.38 3.23 -24.19
N ILE A 264 -12.73 2.47 -25.23
CA ILE A 264 -11.82 2.20 -26.35
C ILE A 264 -12.38 2.62 -27.71
N ALA A 265 -13.70 2.60 -27.85
CA ALA A 265 -14.41 3.07 -29.02
C ALA A 265 -15.78 3.63 -28.61
N ILE A 266 -16.40 4.43 -29.48
CA ILE A 266 -17.71 5.06 -29.20
C ILE A 266 -18.85 4.06 -29.45
N ASP A 267 -18.63 3.15 -30.38
CA ASP A 267 -19.56 2.14 -30.90
C ASP A 267 -19.38 0.76 -30.26
N GLN A 268 -18.38 0.58 -29.40
CA GLN A 268 -18.24 -0.65 -28.62
C GLN A 268 -19.02 -0.55 -27.32
N HIS A 269 -19.85 -1.57 -27.08
CA HIS A 269 -20.64 -1.71 -25.87
C HIS A 269 -20.34 -3.06 -25.20
N VAL A 270 -19.93 -3.02 -23.95
CA VAL A 270 -19.52 -4.20 -23.18
C VAL A 270 -20.57 -4.52 -22.12
N ALA A 271 -21.01 -5.78 -22.09
CA ALA A 271 -21.84 -6.34 -21.04
C ALA A 271 -20.96 -7.00 -19.97
N TYR A 272 -20.93 -6.39 -18.78
CA TYR A 272 -20.32 -6.94 -17.59
C TYR A 272 -21.36 -7.72 -16.80
N HIS A 273 -21.16 -9.04 -16.69
CA HIS A 273 -21.97 -9.94 -15.88
C HIS A 273 -21.24 -10.21 -14.56
N ILE A 274 -21.82 -9.80 -13.45
CA ILE A 274 -21.20 -9.84 -12.12
C ILE A 274 -21.91 -10.86 -11.24
N PHE A 275 -21.17 -11.86 -10.76
CA PHE A 275 -21.67 -12.89 -9.85
C PHE A 275 -21.12 -12.66 -8.44
N GLY A 276 -22.02 -12.41 -7.49
CA GLY A 276 -21.71 -12.14 -6.08
C GLY A 276 -22.62 -11.06 -5.47
N GLY A 277 -22.50 -10.84 -4.16
CA GLY A 277 -23.36 -9.91 -3.44
C GLY A 277 -23.13 -8.45 -3.82
N ALA A 278 -24.01 -7.88 -4.65
CA ALA A 278 -23.86 -6.51 -5.18
C ALA A 278 -24.72 -5.46 -4.45
N ALA A 279 -25.53 -5.86 -3.47
CA ALA A 279 -26.48 -4.99 -2.79
C ALA A 279 -25.83 -3.76 -2.15
N GLU A 280 -24.70 -3.93 -1.47
CA GLU A 280 -23.95 -2.83 -0.86
C GLU A 280 -23.38 -1.88 -1.91
N PHE A 281 -22.75 -2.44 -2.96
CA PHE A 281 -22.21 -1.68 -4.08
C PHE A 281 -23.28 -0.81 -4.76
N LEU A 282 -24.44 -1.40 -5.08
CA LEU A 282 -25.55 -0.68 -5.71
C LEU A 282 -26.17 0.39 -4.81
N ALA A 283 -26.19 0.16 -3.49
CA ALA A 283 -26.65 1.15 -2.52
C ALA A 283 -25.69 2.35 -2.44
N VAL A 284 -24.38 2.11 -2.55
CA VAL A 284 -23.37 3.17 -2.58
C VAL A 284 -23.38 3.92 -3.91
N HIS A 285 -23.53 3.24 -5.05
CA HIS A 285 -23.44 3.81 -6.40
C HIS A 285 -24.81 3.99 -7.06
N SER A 286 -25.66 4.84 -6.47
CA SER A 286 -27.07 5.00 -6.86
C SER A 286 -27.30 5.59 -8.25
N HIS A 287 -26.31 6.29 -8.82
CA HIS A 287 -26.44 7.00 -10.09
C HIS A 287 -25.90 6.22 -11.31
N LEU A 288 -25.40 4.98 -11.16
CA LEU A 288 -24.83 4.22 -12.28
C LEU A 288 -25.77 4.06 -13.49
N HIS A 289 -27.08 4.01 -13.24
CA HIS A 289 -28.11 3.93 -14.29
C HIS A 289 -28.12 5.14 -15.25
N GLU A 290 -27.50 6.27 -14.89
CA GLU A 290 -27.38 7.44 -15.77
C GLU A 290 -26.33 7.25 -16.87
N ALA A 291 -25.34 6.37 -16.65
CA ALA A 291 -24.24 6.11 -17.59
C ALA A 291 -24.23 4.68 -18.18
N PHE A 292 -24.91 3.74 -17.52
CA PHE A 292 -24.91 2.32 -17.87
C PHE A 292 -26.33 1.76 -17.95
N SER A 293 -26.53 0.75 -18.81
CA SER A 293 -27.72 -0.09 -18.75
C SER A 293 -27.61 -1.05 -17.57
N LEU A 294 -28.52 -0.97 -16.60
CA LEU A 294 -28.52 -1.87 -15.44
C LEU A 294 -29.47 -3.06 -15.69
N GLY A 295 -28.96 -4.27 -15.49
CA GLY A 295 -29.74 -5.51 -15.50
C GLY A 295 -30.04 -6.11 -16.88
N ASN A 296 -29.89 -5.35 -17.97
CA ASN A 296 -30.09 -5.85 -19.34
C ASN A 296 -28.95 -5.45 -20.25
N VAL A 297 -28.64 -6.31 -21.23
CA VAL A 297 -27.70 -6.00 -22.31
C VAL A 297 -28.30 -4.89 -23.18
N SER A 298 -27.49 -3.88 -23.47
CA SER A 298 -27.83 -2.72 -24.31
C SER A 298 -26.97 -2.70 -25.57
N GLU A 299 -27.56 -2.27 -26.68
CA GLU A 299 -26.88 -2.05 -27.96
C GLU A 299 -26.31 -0.63 -28.10
N THR A 300 -26.53 0.25 -27.12
CA THR A 300 -26.15 1.68 -27.21
C THR A 300 -25.25 2.14 -26.08
N THR A 301 -25.13 1.35 -25.01
CA THR A 301 -24.33 1.67 -23.82
C THR A 301 -23.78 0.40 -23.18
N ASP A 302 -22.69 0.55 -22.42
CA ASP A 302 -22.18 -0.54 -21.60
C ASP A 302 -23.24 -0.98 -20.57
N SER A 303 -23.25 -2.27 -20.27
CA SER A 303 -24.25 -2.89 -19.42
C SER A 303 -23.63 -3.49 -18.17
N LEU A 304 -24.24 -3.26 -17.01
CA LEU A 304 -23.86 -3.85 -15.73
C LEU A 304 -24.99 -4.75 -15.26
N ILE A 305 -24.75 -6.06 -15.24
CA ILE A 305 -25.76 -7.08 -14.97
C ILE A 305 -25.32 -7.87 -13.75
N PHE A 306 -26.00 -7.64 -12.63
CA PHE A 306 -25.70 -8.29 -11.35
C PHE A 306 -26.58 -9.52 -11.17
N HIS A 307 -25.95 -10.66 -10.87
CA HIS A 307 -26.59 -11.95 -10.71
C HIS A 307 -26.54 -12.37 -9.25
N GLU A 308 -27.72 -12.52 -8.63
CA GLU A 308 -27.88 -13.05 -7.27
C GLU A 308 -27.79 -14.59 -7.24
N GLU A 309 -27.99 -15.23 -8.38
CA GLU A 309 -27.90 -16.68 -8.55
C GLU A 309 -26.47 -17.16 -8.73
N LEU A 310 -26.26 -18.46 -8.52
CA LEU A 310 -24.97 -19.11 -8.72
C LEU A 310 -24.56 -19.06 -10.19
N TRP A 311 -23.30 -18.72 -10.46
CA TRP A 311 -22.76 -18.67 -11.82
C TRP A 311 -22.86 -20.02 -12.54
N GLU A 312 -22.84 -21.13 -11.79
CA GLU A 312 -23.02 -22.48 -12.32
C GLU A 312 -24.37 -22.69 -13.00
N SER A 313 -25.39 -21.91 -12.63
CA SER A 313 -26.71 -22.00 -13.25
C SER A 313 -26.74 -21.42 -14.66
N ASN A 314 -25.72 -20.64 -15.04
CA ASN A 314 -25.66 -19.85 -16.26
C ASN A 314 -24.72 -20.44 -17.32
N HIS A 315 -24.92 -21.72 -17.68
CA HIS A 315 -24.08 -22.43 -18.66
C HIS A 315 -23.93 -21.72 -20.01
N ALA A 316 -25.02 -21.18 -20.55
CA ALA A 316 -25.01 -20.47 -21.83
C ALA A 316 -24.11 -19.23 -21.78
N LEU A 317 -24.21 -18.45 -20.72
CA LEU A 317 -23.38 -17.26 -20.50
C LEU A 317 -21.90 -17.63 -20.37
N MET A 318 -21.56 -18.64 -19.57
CA MET A 318 -20.16 -19.09 -19.41
C MET A 318 -19.55 -19.53 -20.75
N SER A 319 -20.35 -20.13 -21.63
CA SER A 319 -19.90 -20.59 -22.95
C SER A 319 -19.73 -19.44 -23.95
N GLN A 320 -20.52 -18.37 -23.80
CA GLN A 320 -20.51 -17.20 -24.67
C GLN A 320 -19.54 -16.10 -24.21
N ALA A 321 -19.10 -16.13 -22.95
CA ALA A 321 -18.19 -15.13 -22.41
C ALA A 321 -16.87 -15.06 -23.20
N ASP A 322 -16.48 -13.84 -23.59
CA ASP A 322 -15.18 -13.57 -24.22
C ASP A 322 -14.05 -13.59 -23.18
N ARG A 323 -14.39 -13.20 -21.94
CA ARG A 323 -13.48 -13.16 -20.81
C ARG A 323 -14.21 -13.49 -19.51
N ILE A 324 -13.62 -14.39 -18.71
CA ILE A 324 -14.09 -14.71 -17.36
C ILE A 324 -12.97 -14.33 -16.38
N ILE A 325 -13.30 -13.46 -15.42
CA ILE A 325 -12.38 -12.99 -14.37
C ILE A 325 -12.83 -13.61 -13.05
N ILE A 326 -11.98 -14.48 -12.49
CA ILE A 326 -12.23 -15.16 -11.23
C ILE A 326 -11.45 -14.40 -10.15
N CYS A 327 -12.16 -13.73 -9.25
CA CYS A 327 -11.56 -12.86 -8.24
C CYS A 327 -12.29 -12.88 -6.87
N PRO A 328 -12.63 -14.05 -6.30
CA PRO A 328 -13.04 -14.09 -4.90
C PRO A 328 -11.87 -13.66 -4.01
N ASP A 329 -12.18 -13.03 -2.87
CA ASP A 329 -11.18 -12.63 -1.88
C ASP A 329 -10.46 -13.84 -1.25
N ASN A 330 -11.11 -15.01 -1.29
CA ASN A 330 -10.54 -16.28 -0.85
C ASN A 330 -9.88 -17.03 -2.04
N GLU A 331 -8.54 -17.10 -2.04
CA GLU A 331 -7.78 -17.73 -3.13
C GLU A 331 -8.14 -19.23 -3.37
N PRO A 332 -8.25 -20.10 -2.34
CA PRO A 332 -8.77 -21.46 -2.51
C PRO A 332 -10.13 -21.57 -3.22
N GLU A 333 -11.04 -20.64 -2.96
CA GLU A 333 -12.34 -20.60 -3.65
C GLU A 333 -12.17 -20.32 -5.15
N GLY A 334 -11.29 -19.37 -5.50
CA GLY A 334 -10.96 -19.06 -6.89
C GLY A 334 -10.42 -20.26 -7.66
N TRP A 335 -9.54 -21.04 -7.05
CA TRP A 335 -9.03 -22.28 -7.64
C TRP A 335 -10.13 -23.32 -7.87
N ASN A 336 -11.06 -23.47 -6.92
CA ASN A 336 -12.20 -24.38 -7.11
C ASN A 336 -13.09 -23.96 -8.29
N ILE A 337 -13.34 -22.66 -8.44
CA ILE A 337 -14.10 -22.10 -9.57
C ILE A 337 -13.35 -22.37 -10.88
N TYR A 338 -12.04 -22.09 -10.92
CA TYR A 338 -11.20 -22.31 -12.10
C TYR A 338 -11.26 -23.77 -12.57
N TRP A 339 -11.04 -24.72 -11.65
CA TRP A 339 -11.09 -26.15 -12.00
C TRP A 339 -12.46 -26.59 -12.43
N ARG A 340 -13.53 -26.04 -11.83
CA ARG A 340 -14.90 -26.35 -12.23
C ARG A 340 -15.21 -25.84 -13.64
N LEU A 341 -14.85 -24.60 -13.96
CA LEU A 341 -14.98 -24.05 -15.32
C LEU A 341 -14.19 -24.89 -16.33
N ASN A 342 -12.92 -25.17 -16.04
CA ASN A 342 -12.04 -25.90 -16.96
C ASN A 342 -12.43 -27.37 -17.16
N SER A 343 -13.07 -27.99 -16.16
CA SER A 343 -13.44 -29.42 -16.24
C SER A 343 -14.83 -29.66 -16.82
N TYR A 344 -15.77 -28.74 -16.61
CA TYR A 344 -17.20 -28.98 -16.88
C TYR A 344 -17.82 -28.02 -17.89
N TYR A 345 -17.15 -26.94 -18.29
CA TYR A 345 -17.70 -25.92 -19.18
C TYR A 345 -16.86 -25.78 -20.44
N GLN A 346 -17.54 -25.60 -21.58
CA GLN A 346 -16.89 -25.28 -22.85
C GLN A 346 -16.76 -23.75 -22.96
N VAL A 347 -15.79 -23.19 -22.25
CA VAL A 347 -15.52 -21.75 -22.27
C VAL A 347 -14.79 -21.38 -23.57
N ARG A 348 -15.39 -20.51 -24.38
CA ARG A 348 -14.77 -20.00 -25.62
C ARG A 348 -13.72 -18.92 -25.34
N GLY A 349 -14.00 -18.07 -24.35
CA GLY A 349 -13.16 -16.95 -23.96
C GLY A 349 -11.95 -17.32 -23.09
N LYS A 350 -11.24 -16.29 -22.63
CA LYS A 350 -10.10 -16.46 -21.71
C LYS A 350 -10.56 -16.46 -20.26
N ILE A 351 -10.01 -17.38 -19.46
CA ILE A 351 -10.23 -17.43 -18.02
C ILE A 351 -9.02 -16.83 -17.32
N HIS A 352 -9.23 -15.75 -16.56
CA HIS A 352 -8.20 -15.07 -15.79
C HIS A 352 -8.46 -15.30 -14.30
N LEU A 353 -7.50 -15.94 -13.61
CA LEU A 353 -7.61 -16.28 -12.20
C LEU A 353 -6.78 -15.34 -11.32
N HIS A 354 -7.39 -14.74 -10.32
CA HIS A 354 -6.64 -14.05 -9.27
C HIS A 354 -5.83 -15.07 -8.46
N SER A 355 -4.51 -14.85 -8.36
CA SER A 355 -3.63 -15.66 -7.50
C SER A 355 -2.42 -14.86 -7.05
N ASN A 356 -2.02 -15.05 -5.79
CA ASN A 356 -0.88 -14.37 -5.21
C ASN A 356 0.46 -14.89 -5.76
N ARG A 357 0.45 -16.04 -6.46
CA ARG A 357 1.64 -16.72 -6.98
C ARG A 357 1.46 -17.09 -8.45
N ARG A 358 2.58 -17.14 -9.17
CA ARG A 358 2.59 -17.59 -10.57
C ARG A 358 2.28 -19.08 -10.63
N THR A 359 1.38 -19.48 -11.54
CA THR A 359 1.08 -20.88 -11.80
C THR A 359 1.23 -21.20 -13.29
N PRO A 360 2.13 -22.12 -13.68
CA PRO A 360 2.33 -22.49 -15.08
C PRO A 360 1.04 -23.02 -15.75
N GLY A 361 0.80 -22.59 -16.98
CA GLY A 361 -0.34 -23.07 -17.78
C GLY A 361 -1.70 -22.43 -17.44
N VAL A 362 -1.77 -21.56 -16.44
CA VAL A 362 -2.97 -20.81 -16.06
C VAL A 362 -2.77 -19.34 -16.39
N THR A 363 -3.75 -18.69 -17.00
CA THR A 363 -3.73 -17.22 -17.11
C THR A 363 -4.14 -16.64 -15.77
N TYR A 364 -3.17 -16.05 -15.06
CA TYR A 364 -3.38 -15.49 -13.73
C TYR A 364 -3.19 -13.96 -13.72
N PHE A 365 -3.57 -13.33 -12.62
CA PHE A 365 -3.24 -11.93 -12.32
C PHE A 365 -3.18 -11.69 -10.81
N GLY A 366 -2.56 -10.58 -10.41
CA GLY A 366 -2.54 -10.16 -9.01
C GLY A 366 -1.50 -10.87 -8.16
N THR A 367 -0.39 -11.30 -8.78
CA THR A 367 0.70 -11.89 -7.99
C THR A 367 1.33 -10.83 -7.09
N ASN A 368 1.87 -11.26 -5.94
CA ASN A 368 2.54 -10.34 -5.04
C ASN A 368 3.66 -9.56 -5.73
N GLU A 369 4.38 -10.20 -6.66
CA GLU A 369 5.45 -9.58 -7.44
C GLU A 369 4.96 -8.45 -8.36
N GLU A 370 3.74 -8.56 -8.89
CA GLU A 370 3.13 -7.58 -9.78
C GLU A 370 2.47 -6.44 -9.00
N ILE A 371 1.84 -6.75 -7.86
CA ILE A 371 1.14 -5.76 -7.02
C ILE A 371 2.14 -4.91 -6.24
N TYR A 372 3.12 -5.53 -5.59
CA TYR A 372 4.04 -4.86 -4.67
C TYR A 372 5.29 -4.36 -5.41
N THR A 373 5.09 -3.39 -6.30
CA THR A 373 6.17 -2.70 -7.02
C THR A 373 6.23 -1.22 -6.60
N PRO A 374 7.40 -0.57 -6.70
CA PRO A 374 7.53 0.87 -6.46
C PRO A 374 6.52 1.69 -7.27
N ASN A 375 6.32 1.34 -8.54
CA ASN A 375 5.39 2.03 -9.42
C ASN A 375 3.93 1.93 -8.95
N GLN A 376 3.48 0.77 -8.48
CA GLN A 376 2.10 0.57 -8.00
C GLN A 376 1.84 1.16 -6.61
N ILE A 377 2.84 1.10 -5.72
CA ILE A 377 2.71 1.51 -4.31
C ILE A 377 3.00 3.00 -4.13
N MET A 378 4.10 3.50 -4.69
CA MET A 378 4.49 4.91 -4.55
C MET A 378 3.82 5.80 -5.60
N ARG A 379 3.38 5.22 -6.73
CA ARG A 379 2.61 5.90 -7.78
C ARG A 379 3.27 7.18 -8.31
N THR A 380 4.60 7.28 -8.24
CA THR A 380 5.32 8.53 -8.51
C THR A 380 5.08 9.05 -9.93
N ALA A 381 5.21 8.19 -10.95
CA ALA A 381 5.02 8.55 -12.35
C ALA A 381 3.55 8.93 -12.64
N LEU A 382 2.61 8.16 -12.11
CA LEU A 382 1.18 8.39 -12.24
C LEU A 382 0.73 9.71 -11.57
N ASN A 383 1.16 9.95 -10.33
CA ASN A 383 0.85 11.18 -9.61
C ASN A 383 1.43 12.39 -10.33
N LYS A 384 2.65 12.28 -10.86
CA LYS A 384 3.25 13.31 -11.70
C LYS A 384 2.41 13.58 -12.95
N ALA A 385 1.99 12.54 -13.67
CA ALA A 385 1.12 12.68 -14.83
C ALA A 385 -0.21 13.37 -14.46
N ALA A 386 -0.82 13.03 -13.32
CA ALA A 386 -2.04 13.66 -12.83
C ALA A 386 -1.84 15.16 -12.48
N ILE A 387 -0.69 15.53 -11.90
CA ILE A 387 -0.32 16.93 -11.66
C ILE A 387 -0.19 17.68 -12.98
N THR A 388 0.55 17.13 -13.95
CA THR A 388 0.71 17.73 -15.28
C THR A 388 -0.63 17.91 -16.00
N ILE A 389 -1.56 16.93 -15.89
CA ILE A 389 -2.94 17.07 -16.40
C ILE A 389 -3.63 18.27 -15.78
N ASN A 390 -3.51 18.46 -14.47
CA ASN A 390 -4.12 19.59 -13.81
C ASN A 390 -3.53 20.91 -14.30
N GLU A 391 -2.21 21.02 -14.40
CA GLU A 391 -1.55 22.24 -14.88
C GLU A 391 -1.93 22.62 -16.31
N ILE A 392 -2.00 21.64 -17.22
CA ILE A 392 -2.43 21.89 -18.61
C ILE A 392 -3.88 22.35 -18.64
N PHE A 393 -4.75 21.69 -17.86
CA PHE A 393 -6.14 22.09 -17.74
C PHE A 393 -6.27 23.54 -17.24
N CYS A 394 -5.54 23.93 -16.19
CA CYS A 394 -5.55 25.29 -15.66
C CYS A 394 -5.10 26.33 -16.68
N LYS A 395 -4.19 25.98 -17.61
CA LYS A 395 -3.73 26.85 -18.71
C LYS A 395 -4.73 26.91 -19.87
N ALA A 396 -5.52 25.86 -20.08
CA ALA A 396 -6.42 25.72 -21.22
C ALA A 396 -7.76 26.43 -21.05
N VAL A 397 -8.21 26.66 -19.82
CA VAL A 397 -9.51 27.28 -19.52
C VAL A 397 -9.38 28.77 -19.17
N SER A 398 -10.43 29.55 -19.46
CA SER A 398 -10.44 31.00 -19.25
C SER A 398 -10.98 31.43 -17.87
N TYR A 399 -11.42 30.49 -17.03
CA TYR A 399 -12.00 30.76 -15.72
C TYR A 399 -11.06 30.37 -14.58
N PRO A 400 -11.27 30.88 -13.35
CA PRO A 400 -10.43 30.55 -12.20
C PRO A 400 -10.39 29.04 -11.93
N THR A 401 -9.19 28.48 -11.82
CA THR A 401 -8.93 27.08 -11.52
C THR A 401 -8.05 26.94 -10.29
N LYS A 402 -8.06 25.75 -9.68
CA LYS A 402 -7.28 25.41 -8.49
C LYS A 402 -5.97 24.75 -8.86
N THR A 403 -4.89 25.07 -8.16
CA THR A 403 -3.63 24.30 -8.28
C THR A 403 -3.79 22.91 -7.67
N TRP A 404 -2.83 22.02 -7.92
CA TRP A 404 -2.88 20.65 -7.41
C TRP A 404 -3.02 20.58 -5.88
N GLU A 405 -2.30 21.46 -5.19
CA GLU A 405 -2.28 21.57 -3.73
C GLU A 405 -3.64 22.02 -3.18
N GLU A 406 -4.38 22.82 -3.94
CA GLU A 406 -5.70 23.36 -3.59
C GLU A 406 -6.86 22.41 -3.93
N LEU A 407 -6.61 21.38 -4.75
CA LEU A 407 -7.61 20.37 -5.07
C LEU A 407 -7.95 19.50 -3.86
N ASP A 408 -9.24 19.20 -3.71
CA ASP A 408 -9.69 18.15 -2.81
C ASP A 408 -9.37 16.75 -3.36
N ALA A 409 -9.52 15.73 -2.50
CA ALA A 409 -9.22 14.34 -2.85
C ALA A 409 -10.02 13.85 -4.07
N PHE A 410 -11.30 14.19 -4.17
CA PHE A 410 -12.16 13.76 -5.27
C PHE A 410 -11.66 14.30 -6.63
N HIS A 411 -11.32 15.59 -6.69
CA HIS A 411 -10.83 16.18 -7.92
C HIS A 411 -9.42 15.68 -8.28
N ARG A 412 -8.56 15.38 -7.30
CA ARG A 412 -7.27 14.71 -7.55
C ARG A 412 -7.47 13.32 -8.14
N GLU A 413 -8.39 12.53 -7.58
CA GLU A 413 -8.74 11.22 -8.14
C GLU A 413 -9.26 11.33 -9.57
N SER A 414 -9.99 12.39 -9.91
CA SER A 414 -10.43 12.64 -11.29
C SER A 414 -9.25 12.80 -12.26
N LYS A 415 -8.17 13.45 -11.82
CA LYS A 415 -6.94 13.63 -12.61
C LYS A 415 -6.11 12.35 -12.66
N ILE A 416 -6.07 11.58 -11.57
CA ILE A 416 -5.41 10.26 -11.51
C ILE A 416 -6.11 9.27 -12.45
N ALA A 417 -7.44 9.22 -12.45
CA ALA A 417 -8.22 8.40 -13.38
C ALA A 417 -8.02 8.83 -14.85
N ALA A 418 -7.83 10.12 -15.11
CA ALA A 418 -7.47 10.60 -16.45
C ALA A 418 -6.05 10.18 -16.84
N ALA A 419 -5.11 10.14 -15.89
CA ALA A 419 -3.75 9.65 -16.12
C ALA A 419 -3.72 8.13 -16.41
N ASP A 420 -4.54 7.34 -15.73
CA ASP A 420 -4.69 5.90 -16.05
C ASP A 420 -5.13 5.63 -17.48
N HIS A 421 -5.98 6.50 -18.00
CA HIS A 421 -6.53 6.34 -19.35
C HIS A 421 -5.50 6.66 -20.45
N ILE A 422 -4.32 7.21 -20.11
CA ILE A 422 -3.28 7.57 -21.11
C ILE A 422 -2.88 6.36 -21.96
N LEU A 423 -2.65 5.20 -21.35
CA LEU A 423 -2.31 3.97 -22.09
C LEU A 423 -3.43 3.62 -23.09
N MET A 424 -4.69 3.79 -22.68
CA MET A 424 -5.84 3.53 -23.54
C MET A 424 -5.89 4.51 -24.72
N LYS A 425 -5.63 5.80 -24.49
CA LYS A 425 -5.54 6.82 -25.56
C LYS A 425 -4.47 6.47 -26.58
N ILE A 426 -3.30 5.99 -26.13
CA ILE A 426 -2.23 5.55 -27.02
C ILE A 426 -2.68 4.38 -27.90
N ARG A 427 -3.35 3.38 -27.32
CA ARG A 427 -3.88 2.23 -28.06
C ARG A 427 -4.90 2.66 -29.12
N VAL A 428 -5.79 3.60 -28.79
CA VAL A 428 -6.76 4.18 -29.74
C VAL A 428 -6.06 4.92 -30.88
N LEU A 429 -5.06 5.75 -30.57
CA LEU A 429 -4.33 6.53 -31.57
C LEU A 429 -3.51 5.66 -32.51
N LEU A 430 -2.80 4.67 -31.97
CA LEU A 430 -1.92 3.79 -32.75
C LEU A 430 -2.64 2.59 -33.37
N LYS A 431 -3.90 2.36 -32.99
CA LYS A 431 -4.70 1.18 -33.38
C LYS A 431 -3.97 -0.13 -33.10
N ASP A 432 -3.28 -0.17 -31.97
CA ASP A 432 -2.48 -1.31 -31.54
C ASP A 432 -2.92 -1.75 -30.14
N GLU A 433 -3.67 -2.85 -30.10
CA GLU A 433 -4.21 -3.41 -28.87
C GLU A 433 -3.15 -4.14 -28.03
N THR A 434 -1.96 -4.42 -28.58
CA THR A 434 -0.90 -5.18 -27.90
C THR A 434 -0.06 -4.32 -26.96
N ILE A 435 -0.18 -2.99 -27.05
CA ILE A 435 0.55 -2.04 -26.20
C ILE A 435 0.04 -2.15 -24.76
N THR A 436 0.96 -2.50 -23.86
CA THR A 436 0.71 -2.67 -22.42
C THR A 436 1.68 -1.86 -21.56
N GLU A 437 2.63 -1.14 -22.16
CA GLU A 437 3.62 -0.35 -21.45
C GLU A 437 3.76 1.05 -22.06
N LEU A 438 3.98 2.03 -21.20
CA LEU A 438 4.20 3.42 -21.58
C LEU A 438 5.71 3.66 -21.76
N THR A 439 6.17 3.71 -23.01
CA THR A 439 7.54 4.12 -23.32
C THR A 439 7.58 5.53 -23.92
N PRO A 440 8.73 6.24 -23.83
CA PRO A 440 8.87 7.56 -24.42
C PRO A 440 8.66 7.53 -25.94
N GLU A 441 9.14 6.48 -26.63
CA GLU A 441 8.99 6.35 -28.08
C GLU A 441 7.54 6.15 -28.49
N ILE A 442 6.83 5.25 -27.81
CA ILE A 442 5.42 4.95 -28.09
C ILE A 442 4.56 6.19 -27.83
N THR A 443 4.79 6.88 -26.72
CA THR A 443 4.06 8.11 -26.36
C THR A 443 4.29 9.20 -27.38
N GLN A 444 5.54 9.41 -27.81
CA GLN A 444 5.89 10.37 -28.87
C GLN A 444 5.23 10.03 -30.20
N LYS A 445 5.20 8.74 -30.58
CA LYS A 445 4.54 8.27 -31.81
C LYS A 445 3.03 8.52 -31.76
N ALA A 446 2.39 8.21 -30.63
CA ALA A 446 0.96 8.46 -30.43
C ALA A 446 0.63 9.96 -30.50
N TYR A 447 1.46 10.83 -29.91
CA TYR A 447 1.26 12.27 -29.98
C TYR A 447 1.38 12.83 -31.40
N LEU A 448 2.33 12.33 -32.21
CA LEU A 448 2.45 12.71 -33.61
C LEU A 448 1.21 12.28 -34.41
N GLU A 449 0.71 11.08 -34.14
CA GLU A 449 -0.51 10.56 -34.78
C GLU A 449 -1.76 11.38 -34.38
N TYR A 450 -1.86 11.79 -33.11
CA TYR A 450 -2.89 12.74 -32.66
C TYR A 450 -2.80 14.08 -33.42
N CYS A 451 -1.61 14.67 -33.52
CA CYS A 451 -1.39 15.92 -34.26
C CYS A 451 -1.78 15.82 -35.74
N ARG A 452 -1.57 14.66 -36.36
CA ARG A 452 -1.94 14.39 -37.75
C ARG A 452 -3.45 14.24 -37.91
N THR A 453 -4.09 13.46 -37.03
CA THR A 453 -5.50 13.06 -37.16
C THR A 453 -6.49 14.12 -36.68
N LYS A 454 -6.10 14.97 -35.72
CA LYS A 454 -6.96 16.06 -35.21
C LYS A 454 -7.35 17.11 -36.25
N GLN A 455 -6.72 17.09 -37.42
CA GLN A 455 -7.07 17.97 -38.55
C GLN A 455 -8.43 17.60 -39.17
N SER A 456 -8.87 16.34 -39.06
CA SER A 456 -10.24 15.93 -39.41
C SER A 456 -11.18 16.31 -38.28
N LYS A 457 -12.26 17.03 -38.62
CA LYS A 457 -13.26 17.46 -37.65
C LYS A 457 -13.97 16.27 -37.00
N GLU A 458 -14.25 15.24 -37.78
CA GLU A 458 -14.93 14.01 -37.36
C GLU A 458 -14.09 13.24 -36.34
N VAL A 459 -12.79 13.03 -36.65
CA VAL A 459 -11.87 12.31 -35.75
C VAL A 459 -11.58 13.12 -34.49
N HIS A 460 -11.49 14.44 -34.60
CA HIS A 460 -11.30 15.31 -33.44
C HIS A 460 -12.52 15.28 -32.51
N ASP A 461 -13.74 15.31 -33.06
CA ASP A 461 -14.97 15.21 -32.25
C ASP A 461 -15.10 13.84 -31.57
N MET A 462 -14.67 12.76 -32.25
CA MET A 462 -14.58 11.42 -31.68
C MET A 462 -13.67 11.38 -30.43
N TYR A 463 -12.48 12.00 -30.48
CA TYR A 463 -11.56 12.07 -29.33
C TYR A 463 -12.18 12.79 -28.13
N ARG A 464 -12.89 13.90 -28.38
CA ARG A 464 -13.61 14.64 -27.34
C ARG A 464 -14.73 13.83 -26.72
N GLN A 465 -15.48 13.09 -27.54
CA GLN A 465 -16.55 12.22 -27.08
C GLN A 465 -16.00 11.09 -26.19
N LEU A 466 -14.88 10.46 -26.57
CA LEU A 466 -14.23 9.42 -25.74
C LEU A 466 -13.81 9.97 -24.37
N ASP A 467 -13.17 11.15 -24.32
CA ASP A 467 -12.77 11.75 -23.05
C ASP A 467 -13.97 12.23 -22.22
N HIS A 468 -15.03 12.70 -22.88
CA HIS A 468 -16.29 13.06 -22.24
C HIS A 468 -16.96 11.85 -21.59
N THR A 469 -17.06 10.72 -22.29
CA THR A 469 -17.61 9.47 -21.75
C THR A 469 -16.82 9.01 -20.53
N ARG A 470 -15.49 9.08 -20.57
CA ARG A 470 -14.61 8.77 -19.43
C ARG A 470 -14.86 9.70 -18.24
N TRP A 471 -14.93 11.00 -18.50
CA TRP A 471 -15.20 12.00 -17.47
C TRP A 471 -16.59 11.79 -16.84
N LEU A 472 -17.62 11.57 -17.67
CA LEU A 472 -18.98 11.32 -17.23
C LEU A 472 -19.07 10.06 -16.36
N ARG A 473 -18.48 8.93 -16.79
CA ARG A 473 -18.46 7.68 -16.01
C ARG A 473 -17.79 7.86 -14.65
N PHE A 474 -16.67 8.58 -14.58
CA PHE A 474 -16.02 8.89 -13.30
C PHE A 474 -16.96 9.65 -12.36
N TYR A 475 -17.55 10.74 -12.82
CA TYR A 475 -18.44 11.56 -11.98
C TYR A 475 -19.70 10.79 -11.56
N THR A 476 -20.32 10.05 -12.47
CA THR A 476 -21.48 9.19 -12.18
C THR A 476 -21.14 8.11 -11.15
N TYR A 477 -19.97 7.46 -11.25
CA TYR A 477 -19.51 6.47 -10.27
C TYR A 477 -19.43 7.05 -8.84
N TYR A 478 -19.00 8.30 -8.70
CA TYR A 478 -18.96 9.02 -7.42
C TYR A 478 -20.26 9.78 -7.08
N ASN A 479 -21.40 9.37 -7.66
CA ASN A 479 -22.74 9.93 -7.41
C ASN A 479 -22.90 11.42 -7.74
N TRP A 480 -22.17 11.90 -8.74
CA TRP A 480 -22.50 13.18 -9.34
C TRP A 480 -23.55 13.02 -10.42
N ARG A 481 -24.34 14.07 -10.60
CA ARG A 481 -25.45 14.10 -11.55
C ARG A 481 -25.54 15.42 -12.29
N TYR A 482 -26.36 15.45 -13.33
CA TYR A 482 -26.71 16.69 -14.01
C TYR A 482 -27.28 17.74 -13.04
N GLY A 483 -26.90 18.99 -13.23
CA GLY A 483 -27.55 20.15 -12.63
C GLY A 483 -27.29 21.42 -13.45
N PRO A 484 -28.17 22.43 -13.38
CA PRO A 484 -28.09 23.60 -14.26
C PRO A 484 -26.82 24.45 -14.04
N ALA A 485 -26.21 24.34 -12.86
CA ALA A 485 -24.96 24.99 -12.51
C ALA A 485 -24.10 24.03 -11.67
N ARG A 486 -22.79 24.28 -11.64
CA ARG A 486 -21.86 23.49 -10.82
C ARG A 486 -22.14 23.73 -9.34
N ASN A 487 -22.35 22.65 -8.59
CA ASN A 487 -22.50 22.68 -7.15
C ASN A 487 -21.83 21.45 -6.54
N ASP A 488 -20.64 21.63 -5.98
CA ASP A 488 -19.81 20.54 -5.46
C ASP A 488 -20.43 19.90 -4.20
N ILE A 489 -21.18 20.66 -3.40
CA ILE A 489 -21.88 20.14 -2.20
C ILE A 489 -23.03 19.22 -2.62
N ALA A 490 -23.81 19.63 -3.61
CA ALA A 490 -24.92 18.84 -4.16
C ALA A 490 -24.46 17.78 -5.19
N ARG A 491 -23.15 17.71 -5.48
CA ARG A 491 -22.54 16.86 -6.53
C ARG A 491 -23.23 17.03 -7.88
N GLN A 492 -23.38 18.27 -8.31
CA GLN A 492 -24.03 18.62 -9.57
C GLN A 492 -23.06 19.32 -10.52
N HIS A 493 -23.11 18.94 -11.79
CA HIS A 493 -22.33 19.58 -12.84
C HIS A 493 -23.12 19.73 -14.15
N PRO A 494 -23.08 20.90 -14.83
CA PRO A 494 -23.87 21.15 -16.04
C PRO A 494 -23.41 20.35 -17.25
N MET A 495 -22.19 19.83 -17.22
CA MET A 495 -21.65 18.97 -18.27
C MET A 495 -21.95 17.48 -18.06
N LEU A 496 -22.65 17.07 -16.99
CA LEU A 496 -23.05 15.67 -16.80
C LEU A 496 -24.29 15.35 -17.64
N CYS A 497 -24.15 15.44 -18.95
CA CYS A 497 -25.18 15.16 -19.93
C CYS A 497 -24.56 14.47 -21.16
N PRO A 498 -25.39 13.91 -22.08
CA PRO A 498 -24.90 13.35 -23.33
C PRO A 498 -24.04 14.33 -24.12
N TYR A 499 -23.02 13.83 -24.82
CA TYR A 499 -22.01 14.64 -25.52
C TYR A 499 -22.63 15.60 -26.54
N GLU A 500 -23.72 15.20 -27.15
CA GLU A 500 -24.49 15.94 -28.15
C GLU A 500 -25.07 17.25 -27.58
N ASN A 501 -25.33 17.28 -26.27
CA ASN A 501 -25.94 18.40 -25.57
C ASN A 501 -24.92 19.45 -25.07
N LEU A 502 -23.62 19.20 -25.22
CA LEU A 502 -22.58 20.14 -24.82
C LEU A 502 -22.45 21.30 -25.80
N THR A 503 -22.17 22.50 -25.27
CA THR A 503 -21.82 23.66 -26.11
C THR A 503 -20.45 23.48 -26.78
N PRO A 504 -20.17 24.18 -27.90
CA PRO A 504 -18.85 24.14 -28.53
C PRO A 504 -17.69 24.51 -27.59
N GLU A 505 -17.92 25.41 -26.63
CA GLU A 505 -16.97 25.78 -25.58
C GLU A 505 -16.70 24.60 -24.65
N GLN A 506 -17.75 23.94 -24.17
CA GLN A 506 -17.64 22.78 -23.26
C GLN A 506 -16.95 21.60 -23.93
N LYS A 507 -17.22 21.37 -25.22
CA LYS A 507 -16.53 20.35 -26.03
C LYS A 507 -15.03 20.62 -26.13
N ARG A 508 -14.63 21.89 -26.32
CA ARG A 508 -13.21 22.30 -26.39
C ARG A 508 -12.43 22.03 -25.11
N GLU A 509 -13.09 22.01 -23.95
CA GLU A 509 -12.39 21.66 -22.70
C GLU A 509 -11.82 20.23 -22.69
N ARG A 510 -12.32 19.35 -23.58
CA ARG A 510 -11.82 17.97 -23.69
C ARG A 510 -10.51 17.87 -24.48
N ASP A 511 -10.11 18.91 -25.22
CA ASP A 511 -8.89 18.92 -26.03
C ASP A 511 -7.63 18.80 -25.16
N ALA A 512 -7.64 19.46 -23.99
CA ALA A 512 -6.54 19.48 -23.04
C ALA A 512 -6.12 18.06 -22.61
N ALA A 513 -7.08 17.13 -22.53
CA ALA A 513 -6.84 15.76 -22.11
C ALA A 513 -6.07 14.93 -23.15
N TRP A 514 -6.04 15.36 -24.42
CA TRP A 514 -5.29 14.72 -25.51
C TRP A 514 -3.99 15.44 -25.84
N GLU A 515 -3.97 16.78 -25.71
CA GLU A 515 -2.76 17.58 -25.93
C GLU A 515 -1.63 17.28 -24.93
N LEU A 516 -2.00 16.85 -23.71
CA LEU A 516 -1.08 16.36 -22.68
C LEU A 516 -0.09 15.30 -23.17
N LEU A 517 -0.46 14.45 -24.14
CA LEU A 517 0.42 13.41 -24.67
C LEU A 517 1.76 13.99 -25.17
N GLY A 518 1.75 15.23 -25.65
CA GLY A 518 2.96 15.94 -26.07
C GLY A 518 3.88 16.30 -24.91
N SER A 519 3.32 16.75 -23.79
CA SER A 519 4.07 17.06 -22.56
C SER A 519 4.62 15.79 -21.91
N ILE A 520 3.83 14.72 -21.84
CA ILE A 520 4.30 13.43 -21.30
C ILE A 520 5.43 12.86 -22.15
N ALA A 521 5.33 12.94 -23.48
CA ALA A 521 6.39 12.48 -24.38
C ALA A 521 7.72 13.25 -24.19
N GLN A 522 7.68 14.49 -23.70
CA GLN A 522 8.87 15.27 -23.37
C GLN A 522 9.44 14.90 -22.00
N GLU A 523 8.59 14.61 -21.02
CA GLU A 523 9.00 14.25 -19.67
C GLU A 523 9.53 12.82 -19.52
N LEU A 524 9.08 11.90 -20.41
CA LEU A 524 9.55 10.52 -20.43
C LEU A 524 10.91 10.35 -21.12
N LYS A 525 11.41 11.37 -21.85
CA LYS A 525 12.75 11.40 -22.43
C LYS A 525 13.80 11.77 -21.38
#